data_AF-K1WYE7-F1
#
_entry.id   AF-K1WYE7-F1
#
_cell.length_a   1.000
_cell.length_b   1.000
_cell.length_c   1.000
_cell.angle_alpha   90.00
_cell.angle_beta   90.00
_cell.angle_gamma   90.00
#
_symmetry.space_group_name_H-M   'P 1'
#
loop_
_entity.id
_entity.type
_entity.pdbx_description
1 polymer ?
#
loop_
_entity_poly.entity_id
_entity_poly.type
_entity_poly.pdbx_seq_one_letter_code
_entity_poly.pdbx_strand_id
1 'polypeptide(L)'
;MNIQEIKQRTKSIKNTLQITKAMELIASIKMRKAIEVAQTSREYSDRARALLSRLAAEGKSYKHPLLASPNSKKSLLIIASSDKGLCGSHNTEIFRASYKAIEEKKKGNQEVDLIVIGNKARNHFRRIKELKIIADFETFGDSIEYLEASPIAQLIIEEFSKGEYSEVNIVFRQFESMIRQNAQVIKILPLSAIRETQVGANGRSPVHRYEFE
;
A
#
# COMPACT_ATOMS: atom_id res chain seq x y z
N MET A 1 2.24 -11.54 -48.76
CA MET A 1 2.64 -10.53 -47.75
C MET A 1 3.32 -9.39 -48.49
N ASN A 2 2.76 -8.18 -48.44
CA ASN A 2 3.19 -7.06 -49.28
C ASN A 2 4.38 -6.30 -48.64
N ILE A 3 5.39 -5.91 -49.42
CA ILE A 3 6.58 -5.16 -48.93
C ILE A 3 6.18 -3.85 -48.24
N GLN A 4 5.11 -3.20 -48.69
CA GLN A 4 4.59 -1.99 -48.06
C GLN A 4 4.08 -2.24 -46.64
N GLU A 5 3.37 -3.35 -46.39
CA GLU A 5 2.89 -3.73 -45.06
C GLU A 5 4.05 -3.99 -44.10
N ILE A 6 5.11 -4.65 -44.58
CA ILE A 6 6.33 -4.90 -43.79
C ILE A 6 6.97 -3.57 -43.39
N LYS A 7 7.15 -2.64 -44.34
CA LYS A 7 7.71 -1.31 -44.06
C LYS A 7 6.86 -0.51 -43.05
N GLN A 8 5.54 -0.56 -43.16
CA GLN A 8 4.63 0.07 -42.21
C GLN A 8 4.75 -0.53 -40.81
N ARG A 9 4.80 -1.87 -40.70
CA ARG A 9 4.99 -2.56 -39.42
C ARG A 9 6.33 -2.21 -38.78
N THR A 10 7.41 -2.17 -39.55
CA THR A 10 8.73 -1.74 -39.04
C THR A 10 8.68 -0.31 -38.49
N LYS A 11 8.01 0.62 -39.19
CA LYS A 11 7.85 2.00 -38.71
C LYS A 11 7.06 2.05 -37.40
N SER A 12 5.95 1.30 -37.31
CA SER A 12 5.14 1.21 -36.09
C SER A 12 5.95 0.68 -34.90
N ILE A 13 6.70 -0.41 -35.08
CA ILE A 13 7.56 -0.99 -34.02
C ILE A 13 8.64 0.01 -33.58
N LYS A 14 9.29 0.71 -34.53
CA LYS A 14 10.30 1.74 -34.20
C LYS A 14 9.70 2.89 -33.38
N ASN A 15 8.50 3.34 -33.72
CA ASN A 15 7.82 4.39 -32.96
C ASN A 15 7.49 3.92 -31.54
N THR A 16 6.92 2.72 -31.40
CA THR A 16 6.63 2.13 -30.08
C THR A 16 7.90 1.99 -29.26
N LEU A 17 9.02 1.53 -29.85
CA LEU A 17 10.32 1.41 -29.18
C LEU A 17 10.83 2.75 -28.63
N GLN A 18 10.71 3.83 -29.40
CA GLN A 18 11.13 5.17 -28.97
C GLN A 18 10.28 5.66 -27.79
N ILE A 19 8.96 5.45 -27.85
CA ILE A 19 8.04 5.84 -26.79
C ILE A 19 8.34 5.05 -25.51
N THR A 20 8.47 3.73 -25.59
CA THR A 20 8.75 2.90 -24.41
C THR A 20 10.12 3.21 -23.80
N LYS A 21 11.13 3.51 -24.62
CA LYS A 21 12.46 3.90 -24.14
C LYS A 21 12.46 5.25 -23.42
N ALA A 22 11.68 6.22 -23.92
CA ALA A 22 11.47 7.47 -23.21
C ALA A 22 10.72 7.27 -21.89
N MET A 23 9.69 6.41 -21.88
CA MET A 23 8.94 6.08 -20.67
C MET A 23 9.81 5.38 -19.62
N GLU A 24 10.67 4.45 -20.03
CA GLU A 24 11.65 3.77 -19.17
C GLU A 24 12.57 4.78 -18.47
N LEU A 25 13.12 5.74 -19.21
CA LEU A 25 13.98 6.79 -18.66
C LEU A 25 13.23 7.66 -17.64
N ILE A 26 12.02 8.11 -17.99
CA ILE A 26 11.19 8.93 -17.10
C ILE A 26 10.81 8.16 -15.84
N ALA A 27 10.42 6.89 -15.98
CA ALA A 27 10.06 6.02 -14.85
C ALA A 27 11.26 5.79 -13.93
N SER A 28 12.46 5.59 -14.49
CA SER A 28 13.70 5.42 -13.73
C SER A 28 14.03 6.66 -12.88
N ILE A 29 13.87 7.86 -13.45
CA ILE A 29 14.08 9.12 -12.71
C ILE A 29 13.07 9.26 -11.56
N LYS A 30 11.79 8.99 -11.84
CA LYS A 30 10.71 9.06 -10.82
C LYS A 30 10.91 8.05 -9.70
N MET A 31 11.31 6.83 -10.06
CA MET A 31 11.59 5.76 -9.09
C MET A 31 12.73 6.16 -8.14
N ARG A 32 13.82 6.72 -8.65
CA ARG A 32 14.93 7.21 -7.80
C ARG A 32 14.46 8.25 -6.80
N LYS A 33 13.69 9.25 -7.25
CA LYS A 33 13.11 10.27 -6.36
C LYS A 33 12.19 9.66 -5.29
N ALA A 34 11.32 8.72 -5.69
CA ALA A 34 10.42 8.06 -4.75
C ALA A 34 11.17 7.23 -3.70
N ILE A 35 12.27 6.57 -4.07
CA ILE A 35 13.12 5.82 -3.15
C ILE A 35 13.76 6.76 -2.11
N GLU A 36 14.30 7.90 -2.55
CA GLU A 36 14.92 8.90 -1.67
C GLU A 36 13.94 9.45 -0.61
N VAL A 37 12.72 9.80 -1.06
CA VAL A 37 11.63 10.25 -0.17
C VAL A 37 11.23 9.14 0.81
N ALA A 38 11.12 7.89 0.33
CA ALA A 38 10.74 6.75 1.15
C ALA A 38 11.80 6.41 2.21
N GLN A 39 13.08 6.52 1.88
CA GLN A 39 14.19 6.31 2.83
C GLN A 39 14.16 7.33 3.96
N THR A 40 14.03 8.61 3.62
CA THR A 40 13.94 9.70 4.61
C THR A 40 12.72 9.53 5.52
N SER A 41 11.56 9.16 4.93
CA SER A 41 10.32 8.95 5.68
C SER A 41 10.35 7.70 6.57
N ARG A 42 11.16 6.69 6.21
CA ARG A 42 11.27 5.44 6.97
C ARG A 42 11.89 5.66 8.33
N GLU A 43 13.01 6.38 8.41
CA GLU A 43 13.68 6.61 9.69
C GLU A 43 12.76 7.31 10.71
N TYR A 44 12.00 8.29 10.23
CA TYR A 44 10.96 8.95 11.03
C TYR A 44 9.89 7.94 11.47
N SER A 45 9.36 7.16 10.54
CA SER A 45 8.30 6.18 10.80
C SER A 45 8.74 5.11 11.81
N ASP A 46 9.96 4.60 11.70
CA ASP A 46 10.51 3.58 12.59
C ASP A 46 10.71 4.12 14.01
N ARG A 47 11.25 5.35 14.15
CA ARG A 47 11.39 6.01 15.46
C ARG A 47 10.05 6.32 16.09
N ALA A 48 9.12 6.87 15.32
CA ALA A 48 7.75 7.16 15.78
C ALA A 48 7.05 5.87 16.23
N ARG A 49 7.16 4.79 15.44
CA ARG A 49 6.60 3.47 15.78
C ARG A 49 7.22 2.91 17.06
N ALA A 50 8.55 3.04 17.25
CA ALA A 50 9.23 2.61 18.46
C ALA A 50 8.75 3.38 19.71
N LEU A 51 8.61 4.70 19.60
CA LEU A 51 8.09 5.54 20.69
C LEU A 51 6.63 5.19 21.03
N LEU A 52 5.76 5.09 20.01
CA LEU A 52 4.36 4.69 20.19
C LEU A 52 4.23 3.29 20.80
N SER A 53 5.11 2.36 20.44
CA SER A 53 5.13 1.00 20.99
C SER A 53 5.49 0.98 22.48
N ARG A 54 6.43 1.85 22.91
CA ARG A 54 6.80 2.01 24.32
C ARG A 54 5.66 2.62 25.12
N LEU A 55 5.04 3.68 24.60
CA LEU A 55 3.88 4.32 25.23
C LEU A 55 2.70 3.35 25.33
N ALA A 56 2.43 2.54 24.30
CA ALA A 56 1.40 1.51 24.33
C ALA A 56 1.69 0.40 25.37
N ALA A 57 2.96 0.11 25.64
CA ALA A 57 3.37 -0.89 26.61
C ALA A 57 3.20 -0.43 28.07
N GLU A 58 3.54 0.83 28.34
CA GLU A 58 3.46 1.46 29.66
C GLU A 58 2.04 1.96 29.98
N GLY A 59 1.30 2.38 28.96
CA GLY A 59 -0.04 2.97 29.04
C GLY A 59 -1.18 2.00 29.36
N LYS A 60 -0.95 0.91 30.10
CA LYS A 60 -2.01 -0.03 30.52
C LYS A 60 -3.17 0.64 31.28
N SER A 61 -2.95 1.83 31.83
CA SER A 61 -3.96 2.64 32.53
C SER A 61 -4.70 3.66 31.64
N TYR A 62 -4.26 3.90 30.41
CA TYR A 62 -4.87 4.88 29.49
C TYR A 62 -5.76 4.20 28.45
N LYS A 63 -7.06 4.52 28.48
CA LYS A 63 -8.04 4.07 27.47
C LYS A 63 -8.02 5.01 26.27
N HIS A 64 -7.08 4.80 25.33
CA HIS A 64 -7.10 5.52 24.05
C HIS A 64 -7.81 4.69 22.96
N PRO A 65 -8.74 5.26 22.18
CA PRO A 65 -9.48 4.54 21.13
C PRO A 65 -8.59 3.77 20.15
N LEU A 66 -7.45 4.35 19.74
CA LEU A 66 -6.49 3.71 18.81
C LEU A 66 -5.63 2.59 19.42
N LEU A 67 -5.60 2.45 20.76
CA LEU A 67 -4.83 1.41 21.46
C LEU A 67 -5.66 0.14 21.70
N ALA A 68 -6.97 0.31 21.93
CA ALA A 68 -7.89 -0.80 22.14
C ALA A 68 -8.41 -1.32 20.80
N SER A 69 -8.64 -2.63 20.70
CA SER A 69 -9.38 -3.22 19.59
C SER A 69 -10.88 -3.06 19.89
N PRO A 70 -11.66 -2.31 19.11
CA PRO A 70 -13.11 -2.30 19.24
C PRO A 70 -13.66 -3.71 19.01
N ASN A 71 -14.73 -4.07 19.72
CA ASN A 71 -15.43 -5.33 19.51
C ASN A 71 -16.38 -5.19 18.31
N SER A 72 -15.80 -5.07 17.10
CA SER A 72 -16.53 -4.99 15.84
C SER A 72 -16.26 -6.24 14.99
N LYS A 73 -17.26 -6.64 14.19
CA LYS A 73 -17.10 -7.68 13.18
C LYS A 73 -16.58 -7.14 11.85
N LYS A 74 -16.37 -5.82 11.72
CA LYS A 74 -15.84 -5.22 10.48
C LYS A 74 -14.34 -5.02 10.58
N SER A 75 -13.65 -5.21 9.46
CA SER A 75 -12.24 -4.90 9.24
C SER A 75 -12.14 -3.89 8.09
N LEU A 76 -11.24 -2.92 8.21
CA LEU A 76 -10.99 -1.95 7.16
C LEU A 76 -9.72 -2.33 6.40
N LEU A 77 -9.82 -2.47 5.09
CA LEU A 77 -8.69 -2.79 4.21
C LEU A 77 -8.38 -1.62 3.28
N ILE A 78 -7.20 -1.04 3.45
CA ILE A 78 -6.67 0.02 2.60
C ILE A 78 -5.88 -0.64 1.47
N ILE A 79 -6.19 -0.33 0.22
CA ILE A 79 -5.51 -0.90 -0.95
C ILE A 79 -4.81 0.22 -1.71
N ALA A 80 -3.49 0.23 -1.67
CA ALA A 80 -2.67 1.20 -2.40
C ALA A 80 -2.23 0.62 -3.74
N SER A 81 -2.68 1.22 -4.84
CA SER A 81 -2.39 0.83 -6.22
C SER A 81 -1.92 2.02 -7.05
N SER A 82 -1.52 1.79 -8.31
CA SER A 82 -1.13 2.88 -9.21
C SER A 82 -2.34 3.52 -9.92
N ASP A 83 -2.17 4.77 -10.37
CA ASP A 83 -3.12 5.40 -11.30
C ASP A 83 -2.95 4.90 -12.74
N LYS A 84 -1.70 4.75 -13.16
CA LYS A 84 -1.32 4.41 -14.55
C LYS A 84 -1.10 2.91 -14.71
N GLY A 85 -1.23 2.42 -15.95
CA GLY A 85 -0.89 1.04 -16.34
C GLY A 85 0.57 0.87 -16.73
N LEU A 86 0.86 -0.14 -17.56
CA LEU A 86 2.20 -0.45 -18.09
C LEU A 86 3.27 -0.74 -17.01
N CYS A 87 2.83 -1.25 -15.86
CA CYS A 87 3.66 -1.53 -14.68
C CYS A 87 3.85 -3.03 -14.41
N GLY A 88 3.69 -3.88 -15.45
CA GLY A 88 3.77 -5.33 -15.31
C GLY A 88 2.78 -5.90 -14.29
N SER A 89 3.27 -6.76 -13.38
CA SER A 89 2.47 -7.45 -12.37
C SER A 89 2.12 -6.63 -11.13
N HIS A 90 2.56 -5.37 -11.04
CA HIS A 90 2.47 -4.56 -9.81
C HIS A 90 1.06 -4.53 -9.19
N ASN A 91 0.06 -4.07 -9.94
CA ASN A 91 -1.31 -4.01 -9.43
C ASN A 91 -1.94 -5.39 -9.23
N THR A 92 -1.60 -6.35 -10.10
CA THR A 92 -2.13 -7.71 -10.02
C THR A 92 -1.71 -8.40 -8.71
N GLU A 93 -0.46 -8.21 -8.28
CA GLU A 93 0.04 -8.76 -7.02
C GLU A 93 -0.64 -8.12 -5.81
N ILE A 94 -0.82 -6.79 -5.81
CA ILE A 94 -1.58 -6.08 -4.78
C ILE A 94 -3.00 -6.63 -4.68
N PHE A 95 -3.70 -6.77 -5.81
CA PHE A 95 -5.08 -7.28 -5.82
C PHE A 95 -5.16 -8.72 -5.34
N ARG A 96 -4.21 -9.59 -5.74
CA ARG A 96 -4.13 -10.97 -5.22
C ARG A 96 -3.96 -10.99 -3.71
N ALA A 97 -3.07 -10.18 -3.15
CA ALA A 97 -2.87 -10.06 -1.71
C ALA A 97 -4.13 -9.52 -1.00
N SER A 98 -4.79 -8.52 -1.59
CA SER A 98 -6.06 -8.00 -1.08
C SER A 98 -7.16 -9.05 -1.05
N TYR A 99 -7.34 -9.84 -2.11
CA TYR A 99 -8.33 -10.90 -2.14
C TYR A 99 -8.06 -11.97 -1.08
N LYS A 100 -6.79 -12.38 -0.93
CA LYS A 100 -6.40 -13.33 0.10
C LYS A 100 -6.74 -12.79 1.50
N ALA A 101 -6.40 -11.54 1.78
CA ALA A 101 -6.74 -10.89 3.04
C ALA A 101 -8.26 -10.82 3.27
N ILE A 102 -9.04 -10.45 2.24
CA ILE A 102 -10.51 -10.41 2.32
C ILE A 102 -11.07 -11.81 2.63
N GLU A 103 -10.58 -12.85 1.96
CA GLU A 103 -11.03 -14.22 2.15
C GLU A 103 -10.71 -14.73 3.57
N GLU A 104 -9.50 -14.46 4.07
CA GLU A 104 -9.09 -14.78 5.44
C GLU A 104 -10.01 -14.14 6.48
N LYS A 105 -10.39 -12.87 6.28
CA LYS A 105 -11.31 -12.16 7.17
C LYS A 105 -12.74 -12.70 7.08
N LYS A 106 -13.22 -13.00 5.88
CA LYS A 106 -14.54 -13.62 5.69
C LYS A 106 -14.63 -15.00 6.34
N LYS A 107 -13.58 -15.82 6.31
CA LYS A 107 -13.51 -17.10 7.04
C LYS A 107 -13.62 -16.91 8.55
N GLY A 108 -13.15 -15.79 9.07
CA GLY A 108 -13.32 -15.39 10.47
C GLY A 108 -14.68 -14.75 10.79
N ASN A 109 -15.66 -14.81 9.88
CA ASN A 109 -16.96 -14.11 9.98
C ASN A 109 -16.82 -12.59 10.16
N GLN A 110 -15.77 -12.00 9.59
CA GLN A 110 -15.60 -10.55 9.55
C GLN A 110 -16.02 -9.97 8.20
N GLU A 111 -16.74 -8.86 8.25
CA GLU A 111 -17.04 -8.04 7.08
C GLU A 111 -15.83 -7.17 6.73
N VAL A 112 -15.62 -6.87 5.45
CA VAL A 112 -14.47 -6.09 4.99
C VAL A 112 -14.95 -4.91 4.16
N ASP A 113 -14.67 -3.71 4.67
CA ASP A 113 -14.84 -2.46 3.93
C ASP A 113 -13.49 -2.03 3.36
N LEU A 114 -13.52 -1.30 2.25
CA LEU A 114 -12.34 -0.90 1.50
C LEU A 114 -12.14 0.62 1.48
N ILE A 115 -10.90 1.05 1.67
CA ILE A 115 -10.41 2.34 1.16
C ILE A 115 -9.48 2.02 0.00
N VAL A 116 -9.73 2.62 -1.16
CA VAL A 116 -8.88 2.40 -2.34
C VAL A 116 -8.09 3.66 -2.66
N ILE A 117 -6.79 3.49 -2.89
CA ILE A 117 -5.89 4.55 -3.33
C ILE A 117 -5.39 4.18 -4.72
N GLY A 118 -5.62 5.08 -5.67
CA GLY A 118 -5.26 4.94 -7.06
C GLY A 118 -6.39 4.42 -7.96
N ASN A 119 -6.39 4.92 -9.19
CA ASN A 119 -7.41 4.69 -10.21
C ASN A 119 -7.50 3.23 -10.65
N LYS A 120 -6.42 2.44 -10.57
CA LYS A 120 -6.48 1.00 -10.89
C LYS A 120 -7.28 0.23 -9.83
N ALA A 121 -7.03 0.46 -8.54
CA ALA A 121 -7.84 -0.14 -7.48
C ALA A 121 -9.29 0.34 -7.54
N ARG A 122 -9.52 1.65 -7.68
CA ARG A 122 -10.87 2.23 -7.83
C ARG A 122 -11.67 1.52 -8.92
N ASN A 123 -11.11 1.45 -10.14
CA ASN A 123 -11.80 0.86 -11.29
C ASN A 123 -11.98 -0.67 -11.16
N HIS A 124 -11.06 -1.35 -10.48
CA HIS A 124 -11.11 -2.79 -10.29
C HIS A 124 -12.15 -3.18 -9.23
N PHE A 125 -12.05 -2.60 -8.03
CA PHE A 125 -12.91 -2.97 -6.90
C PHE A 125 -14.33 -2.41 -7.00
N ARG A 126 -14.56 -1.28 -7.67
CA ARG A 126 -15.94 -0.78 -7.92
C ARG A 126 -16.80 -1.74 -8.73
N ARG A 127 -16.20 -2.66 -9.49
CA ARG A 127 -16.93 -3.67 -10.28
C ARG A 127 -17.44 -4.84 -9.43
N ILE A 128 -16.97 -4.96 -8.19
CA ILE A 128 -17.24 -6.07 -7.29
C ILE A 128 -18.32 -5.61 -6.31
N LYS A 129 -19.56 -6.05 -6.52
CA LYS A 129 -20.72 -5.53 -5.78
C LYS A 129 -20.74 -5.96 -4.32
N GLU A 130 -20.07 -7.04 -3.99
CA GLU A 130 -20.01 -7.62 -2.65
C GLU A 130 -19.00 -6.91 -1.72
N LEU A 131 -18.26 -5.91 -2.22
CA LEU A 131 -17.27 -5.17 -1.46
C LEU A 131 -17.67 -3.70 -1.38
N LYS A 132 -17.83 -3.19 -0.16
CA LYS A 132 -18.16 -1.79 0.08
C LYS A 132 -16.89 -0.96 0.08
N ILE A 133 -16.83 0.05 -0.79
CA ILE A 133 -15.77 1.07 -0.79
C ILE A 133 -16.30 2.27 -0.01
N ILE A 134 -15.67 2.61 1.12
CA ILE A 134 -16.09 3.75 1.95
C ILE A 134 -15.51 5.08 1.47
N ALA A 135 -14.31 5.03 0.87
CA ALA A 135 -13.66 6.17 0.29
C ALA A 135 -12.68 5.73 -0.81
N ASP A 136 -12.50 6.60 -1.79
CA ASP A 136 -11.52 6.42 -2.86
C ASP A 136 -10.70 7.69 -3.06
N PHE A 137 -9.39 7.51 -3.18
CA PHE A 137 -8.42 8.58 -3.37
C PHE A 137 -7.62 8.34 -4.64
N GLU A 138 -7.21 9.41 -5.31
CA GLU A 138 -6.25 9.34 -6.41
C GLU A 138 -4.82 9.21 -5.86
N THR A 139 -3.85 8.80 -6.68
CA THR A 139 -2.47 8.80 -6.18
C THR A 139 -1.92 10.21 -6.10
N PHE A 140 -1.13 10.46 -5.06
CA PHE A 140 -0.50 11.74 -4.78
C PHE A 140 0.72 11.95 -5.69
N GLY A 141 0.49 12.30 -6.96
CA GLY A 141 1.52 12.76 -7.88
C GLY A 141 2.84 11.95 -7.88
N ASP A 142 3.95 12.64 -8.14
CA ASP A 142 5.31 12.06 -8.08
C ASP A 142 6.03 12.37 -6.74
N SER A 143 5.49 13.30 -5.95
CA SER A 143 6.00 13.70 -4.64
C SER A 143 4.84 13.76 -3.67
N ILE A 144 4.85 12.89 -2.65
CA ILE A 144 3.80 12.83 -1.64
C ILE A 144 4.23 13.71 -0.48
N GLU A 145 3.50 14.79 -0.24
CA GLU A 145 3.68 15.59 0.96
C GLU A 145 2.77 15.09 2.09
N TYR A 146 3.18 15.30 3.34
CA TYR A 146 2.38 14.93 4.50
C TYR A 146 0.96 15.51 4.45
N LEU A 147 0.83 16.73 3.95
CA LEU A 147 -0.45 17.45 3.87
C LEU A 147 -1.45 16.75 2.96
N GLU A 148 -0.98 16.06 1.92
CA GLU A 148 -1.83 15.34 0.97
C GLU A 148 -2.29 13.99 1.54
N ALA A 149 -1.45 13.33 2.35
CA ALA A 149 -1.79 12.07 2.99
C ALA A 149 -2.62 12.23 4.29
N SER A 150 -2.58 13.41 4.92
CA SER A 150 -3.25 13.69 6.20
C SER A 150 -4.77 13.42 6.18
N PRO A 151 -5.54 13.80 5.13
CA PRO A 151 -6.97 13.53 5.06
C PRO A 151 -7.32 12.03 5.10
N ILE A 152 -6.49 11.18 4.47
CA ILE A 152 -6.69 9.72 4.52
C ILE A 152 -6.50 9.22 5.94
N ALA A 153 -5.44 9.68 6.62
CA ALA A 153 -5.15 9.30 7.99
C ALA A 153 -6.25 9.76 8.96
N GLN A 154 -6.75 10.99 8.80
CA GLN A 154 -7.84 11.53 9.61
C GLN A 154 -9.13 10.70 9.46
N LEU A 155 -9.53 10.39 8.22
CA LEU A 155 -10.68 9.53 7.95
C LEU A 155 -10.55 8.16 8.64
N ILE A 156 -9.37 7.52 8.52
CA ILE A 156 -9.13 6.21 9.16
C ILE A 156 -9.24 6.33 10.68
N ILE A 157 -8.64 7.36 11.28
CA ILE A 157 -8.66 7.58 12.74
C ILE A 157 -10.09 7.83 13.22
N GLU A 158 -10.87 8.65 12.52
CA GLU A 158 -12.25 8.95 12.86
C GLU A 158 -13.13 7.70 12.79
N GLU A 159 -13.08 6.97 11.67
CA GLU A 159 -13.86 5.75 11.48
C GLU A 159 -13.50 4.65 12.48
N PHE A 160 -12.21 4.49 12.80
CA PHE A 160 -11.78 3.55 13.84
C PHE A 160 -12.20 3.99 15.24
N SER A 161 -12.11 5.28 15.54
CA SER A 161 -12.47 5.82 16.87
C SER A 161 -13.96 5.77 17.16
N LYS A 162 -14.81 5.74 16.13
CA LYS A 162 -16.26 5.45 16.24
C LYS A 162 -16.54 4.00 16.69
N GLY A 163 -15.54 3.10 16.61
CA GLY A 163 -15.68 1.69 16.96
C GLY A 163 -16.30 0.83 15.87
N GLU A 164 -16.47 1.38 14.66
CA GLU A 164 -17.03 0.65 13.51
C GLU A 164 -16.11 -0.47 13.04
N TYR A 165 -14.80 -0.33 13.19
CA TYR A 165 -13.79 -1.27 12.71
C TYR A 165 -12.96 -1.85 13.85
N SER A 166 -12.74 -3.16 13.82
CA SER A 166 -11.91 -3.87 14.81
C SER A 166 -10.41 -3.75 14.52
N GLU A 167 -10.05 -3.66 13.25
CA GLU A 167 -8.68 -3.54 12.78
C GLU A 167 -8.63 -2.83 11.44
N VAL A 168 -7.48 -2.22 11.15
CA VAL A 168 -7.19 -1.58 9.87
C VAL A 168 -5.90 -2.16 9.31
N ASN A 169 -5.98 -2.67 8.09
CA ASN A 169 -4.84 -3.25 7.38
C ASN A 169 -4.57 -2.45 6.10
N ILE A 170 -3.31 -2.33 5.71
CA ILE A 170 -2.89 -1.72 4.44
C ILE A 170 -2.22 -2.76 3.55
N VAL A 171 -2.61 -2.78 2.28
CA VAL A 171 -2.02 -3.60 1.22
C VAL A 171 -1.26 -2.69 0.27
N PHE A 172 0.04 -2.93 0.13
CA PHE A 172 0.91 -2.20 -0.77
C PHE A 172 2.05 -3.11 -1.24
N ARG A 173 2.78 -2.68 -2.27
CA ARG A 173 3.98 -3.39 -2.71
C ARG A 173 5.19 -2.84 -1.97
N GLN A 174 5.84 -3.65 -1.13
CA GLN A 174 7.09 -3.25 -0.50
C GLN A 174 8.21 -3.29 -1.54
N PHE A 175 8.92 -2.18 -1.66
CA PHE A 175 10.16 -2.10 -2.42
C PHE A 175 11.26 -2.84 -1.64
N GLU A 176 11.88 -3.86 -2.25
CA GLU A 176 13.08 -4.57 -1.76
C GLU A 176 14.29 -4.35 -2.67
N SER A 177 14.11 -4.46 -3.98
CA SER A 177 15.11 -4.09 -4.98
C SER A 177 14.41 -3.71 -6.28
N MET A 178 15.19 -3.33 -7.31
CA MET A 178 14.61 -3.03 -8.63
C MET A 178 13.86 -4.22 -9.22
N ILE A 179 14.31 -5.44 -8.91
CA ILE A 179 13.72 -6.69 -9.43
C ILE A 179 12.69 -7.23 -8.44
N ARG A 180 12.95 -7.15 -7.13
CA ARG A 180 12.12 -7.77 -6.10
C ARG A 180 11.21 -6.73 -5.43
N GLN A 181 9.92 -6.90 -5.64
CA GLN A 181 8.89 -6.10 -4.99
C GLN A 181 7.73 -7.03 -4.65
N ASN A 182 7.39 -7.15 -3.37
CA ASN A 182 6.38 -8.11 -2.92
C ASN A 182 5.17 -7.37 -2.36
N ALA A 183 3.97 -7.82 -2.71
CA ALA A 183 2.76 -7.31 -2.07
C ALA A 183 2.71 -7.78 -0.61
N GLN A 184 2.54 -6.83 0.32
CA GLN A 184 2.44 -7.10 1.74
C GLN A 184 1.16 -6.51 2.31
N VAL A 185 0.67 -7.17 3.36
CA VAL A 185 -0.47 -6.73 4.16
C VAL A 185 0.05 -6.45 5.56
N ILE A 186 -0.03 -5.19 5.98
CA ILE A 186 0.43 -4.77 7.31
C ILE A 186 -0.75 -4.23 8.09
N LYS A 187 -0.86 -4.66 9.35
CA LYS A 187 -1.82 -4.10 10.31
C LYS A 187 -1.30 -2.76 10.84
N ILE A 188 -2.10 -1.70 10.68
CA ILE A 188 -1.75 -0.36 11.17
C ILE A 188 -2.48 0.00 12.46
N LEU A 189 -3.71 -0.50 12.63
CA LEU A 189 -4.53 -0.32 13.84
C LEU A 189 -5.18 -1.65 14.23
N PRO A 190 -5.40 -1.90 15.53
CA PRO A 190 -5.02 -1.06 16.67
C PRO A 190 -3.50 -1.01 16.90
N LEU A 191 -3.02 0.07 17.52
CA LEU A 191 -1.59 0.28 17.79
C LEU A 191 -1.01 -0.76 18.76
N SER A 192 -1.84 -1.43 19.56
CA SER A 192 -1.41 -2.55 20.42
C SER A 192 -0.84 -3.73 19.64
N ALA A 193 -1.33 -3.96 18.41
CA ALA A 193 -0.85 -5.02 17.53
C ALA A 193 0.52 -4.70 16.89
N ILE A 194 1.01 -3.47 17.01
CA ILE A 194 2.34 -3.07 16.53
C ILE A 194 3.46 -3.86 17.22
N ARG A 195 3.23 -4.31 18.47
CA ARG A 195 4.21 -5.10 19.24
C ARG A 195 4.48 -6.46 18.61
N GLU A 196 3.53 -7.06 17.89
CA GLU A 196 3.67 -8.42 17.35
C GLU A 196 4.42 -8.47 16.00
N THR A 197 4.46 -7.36 15.24
CA THR A 197 5.12 -7.35 13.93
C THR A 197 6.65 -7.23 14.02
N GLN A 198 7.23 -7.18 15.23
CA GLN A 198 8.68 -7.09 15.45
C GLN A 198 9.20 -8.06 16.53
N VAL A 199 8.90 -9.36 16.47
CA VAL A 199 9.81 -10.38 17.03
C VAL A 199 9.75 -11.65 16.19
N GLY A 200 10.34 -11.61 14.99
CA GLY A 200 10.95 -12.82 14.44
C GLY A 200 12.17 -13.15 15.29
N ALA A 201 12.33 -14.42 15.67
CA ALA A 201 13.23 -14.94 16.71
C ALA A 201 14.75 -14.84 16.39
N ASN A 202 15.25 -13.65 16.09
CA ASN A 202 16.67 -13.31 16.11
C ASN A 202 16.77 -11.81 16.41
N GLY A 203 17.45 -11.45 17.50
CA GLY A 203 17.63 -10.08 18.02
C GLY A 203 18.39 -9.11 17.10
N ARG A 204 18.01 -9.04 15.84
CA ARG A 204 18.35 -7.99 14.89
C ARG A 204 17.02 -7.35 14.52
N SER A 205 16.82 -6.08 14.89
CA SER A 205 15.91 -5.23 14.13
C SER A 205 16.18 -5.51 12.66
N PRO A 206 15.18 -5.79 11.81
CA PRO A 206 15.44 -5.94 10.40
C PRO A 206 15.81 -4.54 9.90
N VAL A 207 17.10 -4.22 10.00
CA VAL A 207 17.75 -3.24 9.15
C VAL A 207 17.58 -3.85 7.78
N HIS A 208 16.46 -3.53 7.13
CA HIS A 208 16.17 -3.91 5.77
C HIS A 208 17.20 -3.18 4.90
N ARG A 209 18.38 -3.79 4.80
CA ARG A 209 19.47 -3.33 3.97
C ARG A 209 19.01 -3.54 2.53
N TYR A 210 18.70 -2.44 1.87
CA TYR A 210 18.42 -2.43 0.46
C TYR A 210 19.71 -2.64 -0.30
N GLU A 211 19.76 -3.68 -1.12
CA GLU A 211 20.84 -3.88 -2.08
C GLU A 211 20.51 -3.01 -3.29
N PHE A 212 21.23 -1.90 -3.40
CA PHE A 212 21.25 -1.06 -4.59
C PHE A 212 22.49 -1.49 -5.39
N GLU A 213 22.30 -2.43 -6.31
CA GLU A 213 23.21 -2.62 -7.44
C GLU A 213 22.66 -1.88 -8.67
#